data_AF-A0A7W1L8H4-F1
#
_entry.id   AF-A0A7W1L8H4-F1
#
_cell.length_a   1.000
_cell.length_b   1.000
_cell.length_c   1.000
_cell.angle_alpha   90.00
_cell.angle_beta   90.00
_cell.angle_gamma   90.00
#
_symmetry.space_group_name_H-M   'P 1'
#
loop_
_entity.id
_entity.type
_entity.pdbx_description
1 polymer ?
#
loop_
_entity_poly.entity_id
_entity_poly.type
_entity_poly.pdbx_seq_one_letter_code
_entity_poly.pdbx_strand_id
1 'polypeptide(L)'
;LNDRESLVTAMKMIPVECVVRNICAGSMAKRYGVPEGTKLPEPIFEFFLKSDALHDPLCNDDHIRVLGWATVGEIAQMKALTHRVNDVLRPLFSDAGIDLVDYKLEFGHPLDDQHGLLVLGDEFTPDGCRLWDQKTGEKLDKDRFRRDLGDVIERYREVGRRIGAAL
;
A
#
# COMPACT_ATOMS: atom_id res chain seq x y z
N LEU A 1 -12.24 19.86 10.82
CA LEU A 1 -12.33 18.71 9.91
C LEU A 1 -13.40 19.00 8.87
N ASN A 2 -13.07 18.72 7.61
CA ASN A 2 -13.88 18.97 6.42
C ASN A 2 -13.59 17.85 5.39
N ASP A 3 -14.15 17.96 4.18
CA ASP A 3 -14.05 16.95 3.11
C ASP A 3 -12.61 16.60 2.66
N ARG A 4 -11.60 17.38 3.08
CA ARG A 4 -10.18 17.22 2.71
C ARG A 4 -9.23 17.13 3.91
N GLU A 5 -9.76 17.09 5.14
CA GLU A 5 -8.95 17.12 6.35
C GLU A 5 -9.34 16.00 7.32
N SER A 6 -8.33 15.26 7.78
CA SER A 6 -8.44 14.23 8.81
C SER A 6 -7.68 14.64 10.06
N LEU A 7 -8.28 14.44 11.25
CA LEU A 7 -7.56 14.55 12.52
C LEU A 7 -6.86 13.22 12.77
N VAL A 8 -5.54 13.24 12.91
CA VAL A 8 -4.71 12.04 13.08
C VAL A 8 -3.77 12.22 14.26
N THR A 9 -3.31 11.10 14.81
CA THR A 9 -2.24 11.09 15.81
C THR A 9 -0.93 11.52 15.16
N ALA A 10 -0.22 12.48 15.77
CA ALA A 10 1.11 12.86 15.32
C ALA A 10 2.09 11.73 15.61
N MET A 11 2.91 11.36 14.61
CA MET A 11 3.77 10.18 14.68
C MET A 11 5.20 10.47 14.21
N LYS A 12 6.14 9.71 14.76
CA LYS A 12 7.49 9.53 14.22
C LYS A 12 7.46 8.34 13.26
N MET A 13 7.48 8.62 11.97
CA MET A 13 7.41 7.59 10.92
C MET A 13 8.72 6.81 10.82
N ILE A 14 8.61 5.50 10.59
CA ILE A 14 9.72 4.66 10.15
C ILE A 14 9.92 4.92 8.66
N PRO A 15 11.15 5.17 8.17
CA PRO A 15 11.39 5.62 6.79
C PRO A 15 11.33 4.46 5.77
N VAL A 16 10.38 3.54 5.90
CA VAL A 16 10.18 2.44 4.96
C VAL A 16 8.72 2.29 4.59
N GLU A 17 8.50 1.96 3.33
CA GLU A 17 7.20 1.61 2.78
C GLU A 17 7.04 0.09 2.83
N CYS A 18 5.91 -0.38 3.35
CA CYS A 18 5.56 -1.78 3.44
C CYS A 18 4.59 -2.13 2.30
N VAL A 19 5.04 -2.91 1.33
CA VAL A 19 4.26 -3.25 0.14
C VAL A 19 3.85 -4.71 0.18
N VAL A 20 2.55 -4.97 -0.01
CA VAL A 20 2.03 -6.32 -0.24
C VAL A 20 1.50 -6.41 -1.66
N ARG A 21 1.81 -7.52 -2.34
CA ARG A 21 1.37 -7.83 -3.70
C ARG A 21 0.58 -9.13 -3.72
N ASN A 22 -0.65 -9.08 -4.20
CA ASN A 22 -1.50 -10.25 -4.45
C ASN A 22 -1.45 -10.68 -5.93
N ILE A 23 -1.22 -9.72 -6.82
CA ILE A 23 -1.10 -9.92 -8.27
C ILE A 23 0.16 -9.18 -8.72
N CYS A 24 0.96 -9.81 -9.58
CA CYS A 24 2.17 -9.19 -10.12
C CYS A 24 1.81 -7.96 -10.97
N ALA A 25 2.36 -6.80 -10.62
CA ALA A 25 2.18 -5.55 -11.35
C ALA A 25 3.37 -4.59 -11.12
N GLY A 26 3.35 -3.45 -11.81
CA GLY A 26 4.24 -2.33 -11.51
C GLY A 26 5.73 -2.68 -11.57
N SER A 27 6.48 -2.28 -10.53
CA SER A 27 7.94 -2.46 -10.47
C SER A 27 8.34 -3.93 -10.33
N MET A 28 7.54 -4.78 -9.70
CA MET A 28 7.82 -6.22 -9.58
C MET A 28 7.83 -6.91 -10.93
N ALA A 29 6.82 -6.64 -11.78
CA ALA A 29 6.72 -7.22 -13.11
C ALA A 29 7.97 -6.94 -13.97
N LYS A 30 8.45 -5.69 -13.93
CA LYS A 30 9.67 -5.28 -14.64
C LYS A 30 10.93 -5.89 -14.01
N ARG A 31 11.06 -5.84 -12.69
CA ARG A 31 12.25 -6.28 -11.95
C ARG A 31 12.52 -7.77 -12.12
N TYR A 32 11.48 -8.59 -12.12
CA TYR A 32 11.59 -10.05 -12.15
C TYR A 32 11.18 -10.68 -13.49
N GLY A 33 10.76 -9.89 -14.48
CA GLY A 33 10.33 -10.39 -15.78
C GLY A 33 9.05 -11.24 -15.73
N VAL A 34 8.22 -11.03 -14.71
CA VAL A 34 6.94 -11.73 -14.53
C VAL A 34 5.82 -10.93 -15.20
N PRO A 35 4.97 -11.54 -16.04
CA PRO A 35 3.88 -10.82 -16.70
C PRO A 35 2.95 -10.10 -15.71
N GLU A 36 2.57 -8.86 -16.04
CA GLU A 36 1.56 -8.10 -15.29
C GLU A 36 0.23 -8.85 -15.31
N GLY A 37 -0.43 -8.95 -14.16
CA GLY A 37 -1.67 -9.72 -13.98
C GLY A 37 -1.47 -11.18 -13.57
N THR A 38 -0.22 -11.64 -13.44
CA THR A 38 0.05 -12.98 -12.88
C THR A 38 -0.47 -13.03 -11.44
N LYS A 39 -1.47 -13.87 -11.19
CA LYS A 39 -1.99 -14.13 -9.83
C LYS A 39 -0.95 -14.90 -9.04
N LEU A 40 -0.62 -14.40 -7.84
CA LEU A 40 0.36 -15.05 -6.98
C LEU A 40 -0.35 -16.12 -6.12
N PRO A 41 0.30 -17.28 -5.88
CA PRO A 41 -0.28 -18.32 -5.03
C PRO A 41 -0.39 -17.87 -3.57
N GLU A 42 0.48 -16.94 -3.15
CA GLU A 42 0.49 -16.29 -1.84
C GLU A 42 0.95 -14.83 -1.99
N PRO A 43 0.55 -13.92 -1.07
CA PRO A 43 0.98 -12.54 -1.15
C PRO A 43 2.48 -12.39 -0.92
N ILE A 44 3.15 -11.59 -1.75
CA ILE A 44 4.55 -11.21 -1.56
C ILE A 44 4.62 -9.92 -0.74
N PHE A 45 5.53 -9.88 0.23
CA PHE A 45 5.85 -8.69 1.01
C PHE A 45 7.20 -8.11 0.58
N GLU A 46 7.28 -6.79 0.40
CA GLU A 46 8.49 -6.06 0.04
C GLU A 46 8.62 -4.79 0.91
N PHE A 47 9.86 -4.44 1.28
CA PHE A 47 10.15 -3.12 1.83
C PHE A 47 10.80 -2.22 0.79
N PHE A 48 10.49 -0.93 0.85
CA PHE A 48 11.18 0.11 0.09
C PHE A 48 11.62 1.22 1.05
N LEU A 49 12.86 1.71 0.93
CA LEU A 49 13.29 2.90 1.68
C LEU A 49 12.51 4.10 1.13
N LYS A 50 11.85 4.89 1.99
CA LYS A 50 11.17 6.11 1.55
C LYS A 50 12.20 7.20 1.26
N SER A 51 12.51 7.43 -0.01
CA SER A 51 13.49 8.42 -0.46
C SER A 51 13.29 8.77 -1.94
N ASP A 52 12.64 9.91 -2.20
CA ASP A 52 12.42 10.42 -3.57
C ASP A 52 13.74 10.58 -4.35
N ALA A 53 14.79 11.05 -3.68
CA ALA A 53 16.12 11.26 -4.27
C ALA A 53 16.79 9.95 -4.74
N LEU A 54 16.43 8.82 -4.11
CA LEU A 54 16.94 7.50 -4.45
C LEU A 54 15.90 6.65 -5.21
N HIS A 55 14.74 7.23 -5.55
CA HIS A 55 13.63 6.55 -6.20
C HIS A 55 13.16 5.30 -5.44
N ASP A 56 13.04 5.44 -4.12
CA ASP A 56 12.53 4.43 -3.19
C ASP A 56 13.13 3.03 -3.41
N PRO A 57 14.42 2.81 -3.10
CA PRO A 57 15.07 1.54 -3.40
C PRO A 57 14.49 0.40 -2.56
N LEU A 58 14.30 -0.76 -3.20
CA LEU A 58 13.93 -2.00 -2.52
C LEU A 58 14.96 -2.34 -1.45
N CYS A 59 14.51 -2.69 -0.26
CA CYS A 59 15.37 -3.08 0.85
C CYS A 59 14.87 -4.35 1.53
N ASN A 60 15.74 -5.00 2.29
CA ASN A 60 15.42 -6.19 3.07
C ASN A 60 15.57 -5.90 4.56
N ASP A 61 15.22 -6.88 5.40
CA ASP A 61 15.30 -6.77 6.86
C ASP A 61 16.69 -6.39 7.36
N ASP A 62 17.74 -6.89 6.70
CA ASP A 62 19.13 -6.59 7.06
C ASP A 62 19.47 -5.12 6.79
N HIS A 63 19.08 -4.56 5.64
CA HIS A 63 19.25 -3.13 5.37
C HIS A 63 18.58 -2.30 6.46
N ILE A 64 17.32 -2.59 6.78
CA ILE A 64 16.54 -1.84 7.78
C ILE A 64 17.19 -1.91 9.16
N ARG A 65 17.56 -3.12 9.59
CA ARG A 65 18.13 -3.37 10.91
C ARG A 65 19.55 -2.81 11.06
N VAL A 66 20.41 -3.05 10.07
CA VAL A 66 21.84 -2.67 10.14
C VAL A 66 22.03 -1.18 9.93
N LEU A 67 21.21 -0.53 9.10
CA LEU A 67 21.23 0.92 8.90
C LEU A 67 20.44 1.69 9.96
N GLY A 68 19.81 0.99 10.92
CA GLY A 68 19.17 1.58 12.09
C GLY A 68 17.84 2.28 11.82
N TRP A 69 17.13 1.89 10.76
CA TRP A 69 15.81 2.46 10.43
C TRP A 69 14.70 1.89 11.32
N ALA A 70 14.81 0.63 11.71
CA ALA A 70 13.91 -0.03 12.64
C ALA A 70 14.58 -1.25 13.31
N THR A 71 14.08 -1.61 14.49
CA THR A 71 14.43 -2.80 15.26
C THR A 71 13.82 -4.07 14.65
N VAL A 72 14.32 -5.23 15.08
CA VAL A 72 13.76 -6.54 14.67
C VAL A 72 12.29 -6.67 15.05
N GLY A 73 11.90 -6.16 16.23
CA GLY A 73 10.52 -6.17 16.68
C GLY A 73 9.60 -5.33 15.81
N GLU A 74 10.04 -4.13 15.42
CA GLU A 74 9.28 -3.25 14.51
C GLU A 74 9.16 -3.84 13.11
N ILE A 75 10.23 -4.44 12.57
CA ILE A 75 10.20 -5.15 11.28
C ILE A 75 9.13 -6.26 11.30
N ALA A 76 9.12 -7.08 12.36
CA ALA A 76 8.14 -8.15 12.51
C ALA A 76 6.71 -7.61 12.64
N GLN A 77 6.51 -6.52 13.40
CA GLN A 77 5.22 -5.86 13.54
C GLN A 77 4.71 -5.28 12.21
N MET A 78 5.56 -4.57 11.46
CA MET A 78 5.20 -4.01 10.15
C MET A 78 4.73 -5.10 9.18
N LYS A 79 5.46 -6.22 9.09
CA LYS A 79 5.05 -7.37 8.26
C LYS A 79 3.71 -7.94 8.70
N ALA A 80 3.57 -8.25 9.99
CA ALA A 80 2.35 -8.85 10.54
C ALA A 80 1.13 -7.95 10.34
N LEU A 81 1.24 -6.65 10.63
CA LEU A 81 0.17 -5.68 10.45
C LEU A 81 -0.17 -5.51 8.97
N THR A 82 0.82 -5.42 8.08
CA THR A 82 0.56 -5.27 6.65
C THR A 82 -0.17 -6.49 6.10
N HIS A 83 0.24 -7.72 6.44
CA HIS A 83 -0.50 -8.92 6.04
C HIS A 83 -1.92 -8.97 6.62
N ARG A 84 -2.09 -8.58 7.89
CA ARG A 84 -3.43 -8.52 8.50
C ARG A 84 -4.34 -7.50 7.80
N VAL A 85 -3.79 -6.37 7.36
CA VAL A 85 -4.53 -5.40 6.54
C VAL A 85 -4.94 -6.05 5.21
N ASN A 86 -4.08 -6.86 4.58
CA ASN A 86 -4.43 -7.60 3.37
C ASN A 86 -5.62 -8.51 3.58
N ASP A 87 -5.63 -9.26 4.69
CA ASP A 87 -6.69 -10.22 5.02
C ASP A 87 -8.05 -9.53 5.23
N VAL A 88 -8.04 -8.27 5.67
CA VAL A 88 -9.25 -7.45 5.83
C VAL A 88 -9.67 -6.80 4.51
N LEU A 89 -8.72 -6.24 3.76
CA LEU A 89 -9.03 -5.45 2.55
C LEU A 89 -9.34 -6.33 1.34
N ARG A 90 -8.72 -7.50 1.19
CA ARG A 90 -8.98 -8.37 0.02
C ARG A 90 -10.45 -8.79 -0.08
N PRO A 91 -11.10 -9.30 0.99
CA PRO A 91 -12.53 -9.60 0.93
C PRO A 91 -13.37 -8.35 0.64
N LEU A 92 -13.09 -7.23 1.30
CA LEU A 92 -13.82 -5.97 1.11
C LEU A 92 -13.80 -5.50 -0.36
N PHE A 93 -12.64 -5.52 -1.01
CA PHE A 93 -12.54 -5.14 -2.43
C PHE A 93 -13.15 -6.21 -3.35
N SER A 94 -12.95 -7.49 -3.04
CA SER A 94 -13.53 -8.57 -3.84
C SER A 94 -15.05 -8.54 -3.83
N ASP A 95 -15.69 -8.27 -2.69
CA ASP A 95 -17.14 -8.13 -2.57
C ASP A 95 -17.66 -6.91 -3.36
N ALA A 96 -16.82 -5.91 -3.56
CA ALA A 96 -17.05 -4.74 -4.39
C ALA A 96 -16.75 -4.97 -5.89
N GLY A 97 -16.36 -6.18 -6.29
CA GLY A 97 -15.99 -6.53 -7.67
C GLY A 97 -14.65 -5.93 -8.12
N ILE A 98 -13.72 -5.75 -7.18
CA ILE A 98 -12.40 -5.13 -7.39
C ILE A 98 -11.31 -6.09 -6.92
N ASP A 99 -10.31 -6.32 -7.76
CA ASP A 99 -9.08 -6.99 -7.36
C ASP A 99 -8.14 -5.99 -6.67
N LEU A 100 -7.81 -6.25 -5.40
CA LEU A 100 -6.72 -5.57 -4.70
C LEU A 100 -5.38 -6.17 -5.16
N VAL A 101 -4.77 -5.55 -6.17
CA VAL A 101 -3.57 -6.04 -6.87
C VAL A 101 -2.34 -5.94 -5.97
N ASP A 102 -2.05 -4.74 -5.50
CA ASP A 102 -1.02 -4.45 -4.52
C ASP A 102 -1.34 -3.16 -3.78
N TYR A 103 -0.70 -2.92 -2.63
CA TYR A 103 -0.82 -1.68 -1.89
C TYR A 103 0.41 -1.47 -1.00
N LYS A 104 0.52 -0.23 -0.52
CA LYS A 104 1.63 0.27 0.27
C LYS A 104 1.10 0.86 1.57
N LEU A 105 1.77 0.60 2.68
CA LEU A 105 1.49 1.20 3.98
C LEU A 105 2.76 1.78 4.59
N GLU A 106 2.60 2.76 5.48
CA GLU A 106 3.67 3.34 6.28
C GLU A 106 3.27 3.33 7.75
N PHE A 107 4.24 3.03 8.62
CA PHE A 107 4.00 2.89 10.05
C PHE A 107 4.89 3.84 10.84
N GLY A 108 4.42 4.21 12.03
CA GLY A 108 5.18 5.03 12.95
C GLY A 108 4.78 4.80 14.39
N HIS A 109 5.55 5.41 15.28
CA HIS A 109 5.20 5.51 16.68
C HIS A 109 4.47 6.81 16.96
N PRO A 110 3.40 6.81 17.76
CA PRO A 110 2.85 8.04 18.33
C PRO A 110 3.94 8.87 19.01
N LEU A 111 3.91 10.20 18.86
CA LEU A 111 4.93 11.06 19.48
C LEU A 111 4.90 11.02 21.01
N ASP A 112 3.74 10.72 21.59
CA ASP A 112 3.50 10.56 23.02
C ASP A 112 3.79 9.14 23.55
N ASP A 113 4.01 8.16 22.67
CA ASP A 113 4.38 6.79 23.03
C ASP A 113 5.35 6.17 22.01
N GLN A 114 6.63 6.52 22.14
CA GLN A 114 7.70 6.04 21.25
C GLN A 114 8.18 4.60 21.57
N HIS A 115 7.59 3.96 22.57
CA HIS A 115 7.91 2.58 22.97
C HIS A 115 6.72 1.63 22.82
N GLY A 116 5.58 2.15 22.37
CA GLY A 116 4.35 1.42 22.17
C GLY A 116 4.33 0.59 20.90
N LEU A 117 3.13 0.15 20.54
CA LEU A 117 2.88 -0.59 19.30
C LEU A 117 2.92 0.36 18.10
N LEU A 118 3.39 -0.16 16.97
CA LEU A 118 3.31 0.59 15.71
C LEU A 118 1.87 0.87 15.33
N VAL A 119 1.64 2.09 14.87
CA VAL A 119 0.34 2.55 14.36
C VAL A 119 0.47 2.75 12.85
N LEU A 120 -0.57 2.34 12.12
CA LEU A 120 -0.69 2.63 10.70
C LEU A 120 -0.87 4.14 10.52
N GLY A 121 0.02 4.76 9.73
CA GLY A 121 -0.07 6.17 9.36
C GLY A 121 -0.39 6.38 7.89
N ASP A 122 0.10 7.51 7.36
CA ASP A 122 -0.06 7.91 5.96
C ASP A 122 -1.52 7.81 5.47
N GLU A 123 -1.74 7.15 4.34
CA GLU A 123 -3.06 6.97 3.74
C GLU A 123 -3.22 5.59 3.09
N PHE A 124 -4.47 5.15 2.95
CA PHE A 124 -4.84 4.06 2.04
C PHE A 124 -5.87 4.59 1.05
N THR A 125 -5.41 4.92 -0.15
CA THR A 125 -6.23 5.48 -1.23
C THR A 125 -5.80 4.90 -2.59
N PRO A 126 -6.56 5.11 -3.67
CA PRO A 126 -6.15 4.68 -5.01
C PRO A 126 -4.84 5.32 -5.52
N ASP A 127 -4.24 6.26 -4.77
CA ASP A 127 -2.89 6.76 -5.03
C ASP A 127 -1.79 5.76 -4.66
N GLY A 128 -1.97 5.08 -3.51
CA GLY A 128 -1.02 4.16 -2.88
C GLY A 128 -1.33 2.67 -3.06
N CYS A 129 -2.40 2.33 -3.79
CA CYS A 129 -2.76 0.94 -4.11
C CYS A 129 -3.11 0.78 -5.60
N ARG A 130 -3.04 -0.46 -6.09
CA ARG A 130 -3.55 -0.85 -7.40
C ARG A 130 -4.85 -1.61 -7.26
N LEU A 131 -5.86 -1.14 -7.98
CA LEU A 131 -7.23 -1.63 -7.90
C LEU A 131 -7.73 -1.88 -9.31
N TRP A 132 -8.05 -3.13 -9.65
CA TRP A 132 -8.54 -3.46 -10.99
C TRP A 132 -9.97 -3.98 -10.92
N ASP A 133 -10.80 -3.60 -11.89
CA ASP A 133 -12.13 -4.19 -12.02
C ASP A 133 -12.02 -5.69 -12.34
N GLN A 134 -12.71 -6.53 -11.56
CA GLN A 134 -12.59 -7.99 -11.70
C GLN A 134 -13.12 -8.53 -13.03
N LYS A 135 -14.06 -7.84 -13.66
CA LYS A 135 -14.69 -8.31 -14.91
C LYS A 135 -13.90 -7.87 -16.12
N THR A 136 -13.41 -6.63 -16.12
CA THR A 136 -12.78 -6.02 -17.29
C THR A 136 -11.25 -5.95 -17.21
N GLY A 137 -10.67 -6.08 -16.01
CA GLY A 137 -9.27 -5.79 -15.76
C GLY A 137 -8.93 -4.30 -15.85
N GLU A 138 -9.95 -3.43 -15.92
CA GLU A 138 -9.76 -1.98 -16.00
C GLU A 138 -9.07 -1.46 -14.73
N LYS A 139 -8.06 -0.60 -14.88
CA LYS A 139 -7.36 0.02 -13.76
C LYS A 139 -8.21 1.15 -13.17
N LEU A 140 -8.42 1.14 -11.86
CA LEU A 140 -9.24 2.09 -11.11
C LEU A 140 -8.41 3.01 -10.19
N ASP A 141 -7.09 2.95 -10.34
CA ASP A 141 -6.10 3.59 -9.47
C ASP A 141 -5.19 4.58 -10.21
N LYS A 142 -4.18 5.12 -9.52
CA LYS A 142 -3.22 6.09 -10.06
C LYS A 142 -2.45 5.61 -11.29
N ASP A 143 -2.39 4.31 -11.59
CA ASP A 143 -1.84 3.84 -12.86
C ASP A 143 -2.58 4.42 -14.07
N ARG A 144 -3.84 4.87 -13.92
CA ARG A 144 -4.53 5.64 -14.96
C ARG A 144 -3.84 6.94 -15.30
N PHE A 145 -3.36 7.66 -14.29
CA PHE A 145 -2.54 8.85 -14.48
C PHE A 145 -1.15 8.49 -15.01
N ARG A 146 -0.50 7.46 -14.42
CA ARG A 146 0.87 7.05 -14.82
C ARG A 146 0.97 6.55 -16.26
N ARG A 147 -0.16 6.16 -16.88
CA ARG A 147 -0.23 5.59 -18.23
C ARG A 147 -1.17 6.37 -19.16
N ASP A 148 -1.55 7.59 -18.79
CA ASP A 148 -2.39 8.49 -19.61
C ASP A 148 -3.73 7.86 -20.07
N LEU A 149 -4.39 7.10 -19.19
CA LEU A 149 -5.66 6.40 -19.48
C LEU A 149 -6.93 7.25 -19.25
N GLY A 150 -6.78 8.50 -18.77
CA GLY A 150 -7.91 9.40 -18.48
C GLY A 150 -8.78 8.99 -17.30
N ASP A 151 -9.86 9.74 -17.05
CA ASP A 151 -10.93 9.46 -16.06
C ASP A 151 -10.45 9.15 -14.63
N VAL A 152 -9.36 9.77 -14.18
CA VAL A 152 -8.74 9.44 -12.88
C VAL A 152 -9.71 9.66 -11.71
N ILE A 153 -10.32 10.85 -11.64
CA ILE A 153 -11.20 11.23 -10.53
C ILE A 153 -12.50 10.41 -10.54
N GLU A 154 -13.04 10.17 -11.73
CA GLU A 154 -14.24 9.37 -11.94
C GLU A 154 -14.04 7.95 -11.40
N ARG A 155 -12.88 7.34 -11.64
CA ARG A 155 -12.57 5.99 -11.14
C ARG A 155 -12.30 5.96 -9.65
N TYR A 156 -11.71 7.01 -9.08
CA TYR A 156 -11.55 7.09 -7.62
C TYR A 156 -12.92 7.18 -6.92
N ARG A 157 -13.84 8.00 -7.46
CA ARG A 157 -15.23 8.07 -6.97
C ARG A 157 -15.95 6.74 -7.15
N GLU A 158 -15.72 6.05 -8.25
CA GLU A 158 -16.29 4.72 -8.49
C GLU A 158 -15.82 3.72 -7.43
N VAL A 159 -14.53 3.68 -7.12
CA VAL A 159 -13.98 2.84 -6.03
C VAL A 159 -14.69 3.18 -4.73
N GLY A 160 -14.72 4.47 -4.34
CA GLY A 160 -15.39 4.93 -3.11
C GLY A 160 -16.85 4.47 -3.03
N ARG A 161 -17.63 4.65 -4.11
CA ARG A 161 -19.03 4.21 -4.19
C ARG A 161 -19.17 2.69 -4.04
N ARG A 162 -18.30 1.90 -4.68
CA ARG A 162 -18.37 0.43 -4.67
C ARG A 162 -18.06 -0.15 -3.29
N ILE A 163 -17.16 0.48 -2.53
CA ILE A 163 -16.83 0.07 -1.15
C ILE A 163 -17.70 0.75 -0.08
N GLY A 164 -18.67 1.58 -0.48
CA GLY A 164 -19.57 2.27 0.44
C GLY A 164 -18.95 3.44 1.22
N ALA A 165 -17.86 4.02 0.72
CA ALA A 165 -17.29 5.24 1.31
C ALA A 165 -18.21 6.44 1.10
N ALA A 166 -18.28 7.33 2.09
CA ALA A 166 -18.95 8.62 1.96
C ALA A 166 -18.15 9.50 0.98
N LEU A 167 -18.82 10.04 -0.04
CA LEU A 167 -18.26 10.91 -1.08
C LEU A 167 -18.69 12.36 -0.88
#